data_AF-A0A956UWZ8-F1
#
_entry.id   AF-A0A956UWZ8-F1
#
_cell.length_a   1.000
_cell.length_b   1.000
_cell.length_c   1.000
_cell.angle_alpha   90.00
_cell.angle_beta   90.00
_cell.angle_gamma   90.00
#
_symmetry.space_group_name_H-M   'P 1'
#
loop_
_entity.id
_entity.type
_entity.pdbx_description
1 polymer ?
#
loop_
_entity_poly.entity_id
_entity_poly.type
_entity_poly.pdbx_seq_one_letter_code
_entity_poly.pdbx_strand_id
1 'polypeptide(L)'
;MNVDVSLVTLLNEVARNPGIQPVAVWVATQFAFAEVATLVAAGFALLIYDWRAMRAVRFSRVEGAATVLVALAIGLALNHLIGAVWFRPRPFDAVAGVHLLTHSRSPDPSFPSDHATAAFCLAIAIYIASPRLSAILMGEALMLVTARIAVGLHYPSDIVGGLFVALISVGAASIAASAASVRLATSMPRSIAQHVRWDSRDCQAFAGGKMAVFSLLVGMPLVLEVAAGPMHVEPEWIQIVLLMGFAFAQTIAFLGYRRWVRRGRASVPAR
;
A
#
# COMPACT_ATOMS: atom_id res chain seq x y z
N MET A 1 -7.38 -23.63 -20.78
CA MET A 1 -6.65 -22.35 -20.66
C MET A 1 -6.96 -21.81 -19.26
N ASN A 2 -5.93 -21.48 -18.45
CA ASN A 2 -6.14 -20.92 -17.11
C ASN A 2 -6.72 -19.50 -17.23
N VAL A 3 -7.57 -19.10 -16.28
CA VAL A 3 -8.17 -17.75 -16.11
C VAL A 3 -7.17 -16.63 -16.40
N ASP A 4 -5.94 -16.73 -15.89
CA ASP A 4 -4.88 -15.75 -16.15
C ASP A 4 -4.62 -15.51 -17.64
N VAL A 5 -4.48 -16.61 -18.39
CA VAL A 5 -4.18 -16.58 -19.81
C VAL A 5 -5.41 -16.10 -20.59
N SER A 6 -6.60 -16.59 -20.23
CA SER A 6 -7.85 -16.19 -20.88
C SER A 6 -8.11 -14.68 -20.76
N LEU A 7 -7.90 -14.12 -19.56
CA LEU A 7 -8.13 -12.70 -19.31
C LEU A 7 -7.08 -11.81 -19.98
N VAL A 8 -5.80 -12.17 -19.95
CA VAL A 8 -4.77 -11.38 -20.64
C VAL A 8 -4.96 -11.43 -22.16
N THR A 9 -5.31 -12.58 -22.73
CA THR A 9 -5.60 -12.70 -24.17
C THR A 9 -6.80 -11.83 -24.57
N LEU A 10 -7.90 -11.90 -23.81
CA LEU A 10 -9.10 -11.10 -24.06
C LEU A 10 -8.80 -9.60 -24.00
N LEU A 11 -8.17 -9.13 -22.93
CA LEU A 11 -7.87 -7.70 -22.76
C LEU A 11 -6.84 -7.21 -23.78
N ASN A 12 -5.87 -8.04 -24.15
CA ASN A 12 -4.91 -7.72 -25.20
C ASN A 12 -5.56 -7.64 -26.57
N GLU A 13 -6.55 -8.49 -26.87
CA GLU A 13 -7.35 -8.39 -28.09
C GLU A 13 -8.12 -7.08 -28.16
N VAL A 14 -8.82 -6.71 -27.08
CA VAL A 14 -9.53 -5.42 -27.01
C VAL A 14 -8.58 -4.24 -27.18
N ALA A 15 -7.42 -4.27 -26.52
CA ALA A 15 -6.46 -3.17 -26.57
C ALA A 15 -5.73 -3.04 -27.91
N ARG A 16 -5.77 -4.04 -28.79
CA ARG A 16 -5.26 -3.93 -30.18
C ARG A 16 -6.16 -3.10 -31.09
N ASN A 17 -7.38 -2.73 -30.65
CA ASN A 17 -8.22 -1.82 -31.42
C ASN A 17 -7.52 -0.46 -31.58
N PRO A 18 -7.39 0.10 -32.80
CA PRO A 18 -6.68 1.37 -33.03
C PRO A 18 -7.22 2.56 -32.24
N GLY A 19 -8.50 2.57 -31.88
CA GLY A 19 -9.10 3.62 -31.04
C GLY A 19 -8.79 3.47 -29.55
N ILE A 20 -8.44 2.26 -29.10
CA ILE A 20 -8.18 1.94 -27.68
C ILE A 20 -6.69 1.90 -27.39
N GLN A 21 -5.89 1.37 -28.33
CA GLN A 21 -4.46 1.12 -28.15
C GLN A 21 -3.69 2.35 -27.65
N PRO A 22 -3.85 3.58 -28.20
CA PRO A 22 -3.10 4.73 -27.74
C PRO A 22 -3.41 5.08 -26.27
N VAL A 23 -4.68 4.96 -25.87
CA VAL A 23 -5.13 5.22 -24.50
C VAL A 23 -4.58 4.15 -23.56
N ALA A 24 -4.72 2.87 -23.92
CA ALA A 24 -4.21 1.76 -23.12
C ALA A 24 -2.68 1.85 -22.92
N VAL A 25 -1.93 2.19 -23.96
CA VAL A 25 -0.47 2.40 -23.90
C VAL A 25 -0.13 3.61 -23.04
N TRP A 26 -0.83 4.72 -23.19
CA TRP A 26 -0.59 5.93 -22.39
C TRP A 26 -0.84 5.67 -20.90
N VAL A 27 -1.96 5.02 -20.55
CA VAL A 27 -2.26 4.63 -19.16
C VAL A 27 -1.22 3.63 -18.64
N ALA A 28 -0.82 2.64 -19.44
CA ALA A 28 0.13 1.62 -18.98
C ALA A 28 1.58 2.11 -18.81
N THR A 29 1.93 3.28 -19.36
CA THR A 29 3.32 3.79 -19.38
C THR A 29 3.45 5.17 -18.75
N GLN A 30 2.87 6.20 -19.35
CA GLN A 30 3.03 7.59 -18.90
C GLN A 30 2.31 7.85 -17.59
N PHE A 31 1.10 7.30 -17.43
CA PHE A 31 0.35 7.40 -16.19
C PHE A 31 1.03 6.63 -15.05
N ALA A 32 1.68 5.51 -15.35
CA ALA A 32 2.52 4.76 -14.43
C ALA A 32 3.71 5.57 -13.87
N PHE A 33 4.42 6.32 -14.72
CA PHE A 33 5.48 7.23 -14.27
C PHE A 33 4.92 8.40 -13.45
N ALA A 34 3.78 8.94 -13.88
CA ALA A 34 3.07 9.98 -13.14
C ALA A 34 2.65 9.49 -11.75
N GLU A 35 2.34 8.21 -11.56
CA GLU A 35 1.96 7.66 -10.27
C GLU A 35 3.09 7.71 -9.23
N VAL A 36 4.34 7.43 -9.64
CA VAL A 36 5.51 7.60 -8.76
C VAL A 36 5.73 9.07 -8.42
N ALA A 37 5.54 9.97 -9.39
CA ALA A 37 5.58 11.41 -9.14
C ALA A 37 4.46 11.86 -8.19
N THR A 38 3.25 11.31 -8.33
CA THR A 38 2.09 11.55 -7.45
C THR A 38 2.33 11.02 -6.05
N LEU A 39 2.94 9.84 -5.91
CA LEU A 39 3.40 9.27 -4.64
C LEU A 39 4.31 10.25 -3.88
N VAL A 40 5.34 10.73 -4.57
CA VAL A 40 6.32 11.67 -4.02
C VAL A 40 5.66 13.02 -3.72
N ALA A 41 4.87 13.55 -4.65
CA ALA A 41 4.16 14.80 -4.50
C ALA A 41 3.11 14.74 -3.37
N ALA A 42 2.42 13.62 -3.17
CA ALA A 42 1.49 13.42 -2.07
C ALA A 42 2.21 13.33 -0.73
N GLY A 43 3.36 12.64 -0.67
CA GLY A 43 4.24 12.65 0.50
C GLY A 43 4.67 14.08 0.86
N PHE A 44 5.16 14.84 -0.12
CA PHE A 44 5.52 16.25 0.09
C PHE A 44 4.33 17.15 0.39
N ALA A 45 3.17 16.97 -0.25
CA ALA A 45 1.97 17.75 0.02
C ALA A 45 1.45 17.50 1.44
N LEU A 46 1.51 16.27 1.95
CA LEU A 46 1.19 15.97 3.35
C LEU A 46 2.16 16.66 4.32
N LEU A 47 3.41 16.90 3.90
CA LEU A 47 4.40 17.67 4.65
C LEU A 47 4.23 19.20 4.49
N ILE A 48 3.79 19.70 3.33
CA ILE A 48 3.86 21.11 2.91
C ILE A 48 2.51 21.85 2.92
N TYR A 49 1.36 21.17 2.80
CA TYR A 49 0.00 21.78 2.67
C TYR A 49 -0.40 22.71 3.84
N ASP A 50 0.50 22.97 4.79
CA ASP A 50 0.31 23.92 5.88
C ASP A 50 1.42 24.99 6.01
N TRP A 51 1.92 25.52 4.89
CA TRP A 51 2.79 26.72 4.91
C TRP A 51 2.21 27.89 5.73
N ARG A 52 0.88 27.98 5.85
CA ARG A 52 0.18 28.98 6.69
C ARG A 52 0.08 28.58 8.18
N ALA A 53 0.23 27.30 8.55
CA ALA A 53 0.24 26.83 9.93
C ALA A 53 1.59 26.29 10.40
N MET A 54 2.71 26.76 9.85
CA MET A 54 4.09 26.55 10.36
C MET A 54 4.32 26.97 11.83
N ARG A 55 3.26 27.22 12.61
CA ARG A 55 3.28 27.31 14.07
C ARG A 55 2.97 25.97 14.78
N ALA A 56 2.53 24.90 14.10
CA ALA A 56 2.35 23.58 14.72
C ALA A 56 2.35 22.40 13.72
N VAL A 57 3.29 21.45 13.90
CA VAL A 57 3.33 20.19 13.14
C VAL A 57 2.24 19.23 13.64
N ARG A 58 1.43 18.68 12.72
CA ARG A 58 0.48 17.58 13.02
C ARG A 58 1.15 16.24 12.79
N PHE A 59 1.29 15.49 13.87
CA PHE A 59 2.05 14.25 13.91
C PHE A 59 1.49 13.15 13.00
N SER A 60 0.16 13.08 12.88
CA SER A 60 -0.57 12.15 12.01
C SER A 60 -0.22 12.27 10.52
N ARG A 61 0.17 13.47 10.06
CA ARG A 61 0.53 13.70 8.64
C ARG A 61 1.94 13.25 8.31
N VAL A 62 2.89 13.49 9.24
CA VAL A 62 4.28 13.02 9.11
C VAL A 62 4.31 11.49 9.13
N GLU A 63 3.51 10.88 10.00
CA GLU A 63 3.31 9.42 10.01
C GLU A 63 2.74 8.91 8.68
N GLY A 64 1.73 9.59 8.12
CA GLY A 64 1.13 9.21 6.84
C GLY A 64 2.13 9.28 5.68
N ALA A 65 2.87 10.39 5.56
CA ALA A 65 3.90 10.54 4.54
C ALA A 65 5.04 9.50 4.71
N ALA A 66 5.50 9.28 5.94
CA ALA A 66 6.49 8.25 6.23
C ALA A 66 5.97 6.84 5.90
N THR A 67 4.69 6.56 6.19
CA THR A 67 4.06 5.27 5.89
C THR A 67 4.06 4.99 4.39
N VAL A 68 3.69 5.96 3.56
CA VAL A 68 3.72 5.81 2.09
C VAL A 68 5.12 5.47 1.59
N LEU A 69 6.13 6.24 1.99
CA LEU A 69 7.50 6.06 1.50
C LEU A 69 8.12 4.74 1.99
N VAL A 70 7.91 4.41 3.26
CA VAL A 70 8.41 3.15 3.84
C VAL A 70 7.69 1.94 3.25
N ALA A 71 6.37 2.03 3.04
CA ALA A 71 5.61 0.96 2.39
C ALA A 71 6.07 0.72 0.96
N LEU A 72 6.33 1.77 0.19
CA LEU A 72 6.86 1.63 -1.16
C LEU A 72 8.24 0.96 -1.16
N ALA A 73 9.14 1.39 -0.28
CA ALA A 73 10.47 0.79 -0.15
C ALA A 73 10.41 -0.70 0.23
N ILE A 74 9.58 -1.05 1.21
CA ILE A 74 9.36 -2.46 1.62
C ILE A 74 8.75 -3.25 0.46
N GLY A 75 7.73 -2.72 -0.21
CA GLY A 75 7.02 -3.43 -1.27
C GLY A 75 7.91 -3.73 -2.48
N LEU A 76 8.66 -2.75 -2.96
CA LEU A 76 9.58 -2.95 -4.08
C LEU A 76 10.74 -3.89 -3.70
N ALA A 77 11.23 -3.83 -2.46
CA ALA A 77 12.22 -4.79 -1.97
C ALA A 77 11.65 -6.21 -1.93
N LEU A 78 10.42 -6.40 -1.45
CA LEU A 78 9.74 -7.69 -1.45
C LEU A 78 9.53 -8.23 -2.87
N ASN A 79 9.09 -7.39 -3.80
CA ASN A 79 8.95 -7.77 -5.20
C ASN A 79 10.27 -8.24 -5.79
N HIS A 80 11.36 -7.50 -5.54
CA HIS A 80 12.68 -7.88 -6.02
C HIS A 80 13.14 -9.22 -5.44
N LEU A 81 12.93 -9.45 -4.14
CA LEU A 81 13.25 -10.72 -3.48
C LEU A 81 12.41 -11.88 -4.03
N ILE A 82 11.10 -11.67 -4.22
CA ILE A 82 10.19 -12.67 -4.80
C ILE A 82 10.62 -12.99 -6.24
N GLY A 83 10.89 -11.96 -7.05
CA GLY A 83 11.32 -12.12 -8.44
C GLY A 83 12.68 -12.82 -8.57
N ALA A 84 13.57 -12.65 -7.60
CA ALA A 84 14.86 -13.34 -7.56
C ALA A 84 14.73 -14.85 -7.29
N VAL A 85 13.70 -15.28 -6.55
CA VAL A 85 13.46 -16.71 -6.25
C VAL A 85 12.42 -17.35 -7.16
N TRP A 86 11.51 -16.56 -7.72
CA TRP A 86 10.44 -16.99 -8.62
C TRP A 86 10.48 -16.14 -9.88
N PHE A 87 11.20 -16.62 -10.88
CA PHE A 87 11.14 -16.02 -12.22
C PHE A 87 9.88 -16.49 -12.96
N ARG A 88 8.97 -15.54 -13.24
CA ARG A 88 7.80 -15.78 -14.10
C ARG A 88 7.96 -15.03 -15.42
N PRO A 89 7.97 -15.72 -16.59
CA PRO A 89 7.99 -15.06 -17.89
C PRO A 89 6.75 -14.21 -18.12
N ARG A 90 6.91 -13.04 -18.76
CA ARG A 90 5.80 -12.12 -19.05
C ARG A 90 4.85 -12.67 -20.12
N PRO A 91 3.58 -12.21 -20.14
CA PRO A 91 2.59 -12.70 -21.11
C PRO A 91 3.03 -12.56 -22.56
N PHE A 92 3.64 -11.44 -22.92
CA PHE A 92 4.12 -11.20 -24.30
C PHE A 92 5.23 -12.15 -24.76
N ASP A 93 5.89 -12.87 -23.85
CA ASP A 93 6.94 -13.84 -24.17
C ASP A 93 6.44 -15.29 -24.11
N ALA A 94 5.47 -15.58 -23.24
CA ALA A 94 5.06 -16.95 -22.93
C ALA A 94 3.66 -17.33 -23.43
N VAL A 95 2.82 -16.37 -23.81
CA VAL A 95 1.44 -16.64 -24.25
C VAL A 95 1.28 -16.35 -25.74
N ALA A 96 0.98 -17.40 -26.50
CA ALA A 96 0.68 -17.27 -27.92
C ALA A 96 -0.52 -16.33 -28.16
N GLY A 97 -0.37 -15.40 -29.12
CA GLY A 97 -1.41 -14.43 -29.47
C GLY A 97 -1.52 -13.20 -28.56
N VAL A 98 -0.73 -13.11 -27.48
CA VAL A 98 -0.56 -11.89 -26.69
C VAL A 98 0.60 -11.08 -27.24
N HIS A 99 0.36 -9.81 -27.52
CA HIS A 99 1.34 -8.88 -28.06
C HIS A 99 1.72 -7.81 -27.04
N LEU A 100 3.00 -7.50 -26.96
CA LEU A 100 3.45 -6.31 -26.24
C LEU A 100 3.08 -5.07 -27.05
N LEU A 101 2.14 -4.27 -26.54
CA LEU A 101 1.64 -3.07 -27.25
C LEU A 101 2.44 -1.80 -26.95
N THR A 102 3.43 -1.88 -26.06
CA THR A 102 4.28 -0.77 -25.63
C THR A 102 5.74 -0.97 -26.06
N HIS A 103 6.56 0.07 -25.97
CA HIS A 103 8.01 -0.05 -26.14
C HIS A 103 8.73 -0.44 -24.82
N SER A 104 7.98 -0.74 -23.75
CA SER A 104 8.50 -1.00 -22.41
C SER A 104 8.81 -2.49 -22.17
N ARG A 105 9.60 -3.09 -23.06
CA ARG A 105 10.06 -4.47 -22.88
C ARG A 105 11.11 -4.51 -21.77
N SER A 106 10.86 -5.32 -20.74
CA SER A 106 11.80 -5.54 -19.62
C SER A 106 12.07 -7.05 -19.47
N PRO A 107 13.31 -7.45 -19.16
CA PRO A 107 13.67 -8.84 -18.87
C PRO A 107 13.27 -9.28 -17.45
N ASP A 108 12.74 -8.37 -16.63
CA ASP A 108 12.42 -8.64 -15.23
C ASP A 108 11.23 -9.60 -15.11
N PRO A 109 11.16 -10.37 -14.00
CA PRO A 109 10.03 -11.23 -13.68
C PRO A 109 8.68 -10.51 -13.81
N SER A 110 7.65 -11.23 -14.24
CA SER A 110 6.29 -10.68 -14.31
C SER A 110 5.63 -10.58 -12.94
N PHE A 111 5.96 -11.49 -12.02
CA PHE A 111 5.33 -11.61 -10.71
C PHE A 111 6.28 -11.19 -9.58
N PRO A 112 5.78 -10.46 -8.56
CA PRO A 112 4.56 -9.66 -8.57
C PRO A 112 4.76 -8.35 -9.37
N SER A 113 3.68 -7.63 -9.68
CA SER A 113 3.77 -6.37 -10.42
C SER A 113 4.24 -5.20 -9.53
N ASP A 114 5.38 -4.59 -9.86
CA ASP A 114 5.89 -3.37 -9.21
C ASP A 114 4.92 -2.20 -9.28
N HIS A 115 4.31 -1.99 -10.45
CA HIS A 115 3.37 -0.90 -10.66
C HIS A 115 2.10 -1.12 -9.83
N ALA A 116 1.57 -2.35 -9.80
CA ALA A 116 0.43 -2.66 -8.94
C ALA A 116 0.78 -2.44 -7.45
N THR A 117 1.97 -2.88 -7.04
CA THR A 117 2.44 -2.73 -5.66
C THR A 117 2.54 -1.26 -5.27
N ALA A 118 3.17 -0.43 -6.12
CA ALA A 118 3.31 1.01 -5.88
C ALA A 118 1.95 1.72 -5.83
N ALA A 119 1.09 1.44 -6.81
CA ALA A 119 -0.26 1.99 -6.93
C ALA A 119 -1.11 1.71 -5.69
N PHE A 120 -1.17 0.44 -5.29
CA PHE A 120 -1.94 0.04 -4.12
C PHE A 120 -1.32 0.54 -2.81
N CYS A 121 0.02 0.57 -2.69
CA CYS A 121 0.68 1.18 -1.54
C CYS A 121 0.24 2.64 -1.36
N LEU A 122 0.23 3.44 -2.44
CA LEU A 122 -0.25 4.81 -2.42
C LEU A 122 -1.72 4.89 -1.96
N ALA A 123 -2.59 4.19 -2.67
CA ALA A 123 -4.04 4.26 -2.46
C ALA A 123 -4.42 3.81 -1.04
N ILE A 124 -3.81 2.73 -0.52
CA ILE A 124 -4.11 2.16 0.80
C ILE A 124 -3.51 3.05 1.90
N ALA A 125 -2.25 3.49 1.78
CA ALA A 125 -1.62 4.30 2.83
C ALA A 125 -2.28 5.67 3.00
N ILE A 126 -2.77 6.28 1.91
CA ILE A 126 -3.48 7.58 1.97
C ILE A 126 -4.85 7.46 2.63
N TYR A 127 -5.44 6.27 2.73
CA TYR A 127 -6.75 6.07 3.36
C TYR A 127 -6.82 6.67 4.77
N ILE A 128 -5.73 6.57 5.55
CA ILE A 128 -5.65 7.11 6.91
C ILE A 128 -5.75 8.64 6.92
N ALA A 129 -5.14 9.30 5.93
CA ALA A 129 -5.15 10.76 5.82
C ALA A 129 -6.42 11.31 5.15
N SER A 130 -6.92 10.62 4.12
CA SER A 130 -8.11 11.02 3.36
C SER A 130 -8.74 9.81 2.63
N PRO A 131 -9.83 9.24 3.18
CA PRO A 131 -10.57 8.15 2.52
C PRO A 131 -11.12 8.53 1.14
N ARG A 132 -11.49 9.80 0.93
CA ARG A 132 -11.97 10.30 -0.37
C ARG A 132 -10.85 10.28 -1.41
N LEU A 133 -9.66 10.74 -1.05
CA LEU A 133 -8.51 10.72 -1.95
C LEU A 133 -8.06 9.28 -2.21
N SER A 134 -8.08 8.42 -1.19
CA SER A 134 -7.81 6.99 -1.34
C SER A 134 -8.76 6.31 -2.33
N ALA A 135 -10.06 6.63 -2.33
CA ALA A 135 -11.01 6.09 -3.30
C ALA A 135 -10.70 6.52 -4.74
N ILE A 136 -10.30 7.78 -4.95
CA ILE A 136 -9.86 8.29 -6.27
C ILE A 136 -8.61 7.53 -6.73
N LEU A 137 -7.60 7.45 -5.87
CA LEU A 137 -6.33 6.77 -6.14
C LEU A 137 -6.53 5.26 -6.37
N MET A 138 -7.50 4.63 -5.70
CA MET A 138 -7.85 3.24 -5.96
C MET A 138 -8.45 3.08 -7.37
N GLY A 139 -9.29 4.02 -7.81
CA GLY A 139 -9.79 4.05 -9.19
C GLY A 139 -8.66 4.20 -10.21
N GLU A 140 -7.71 5.10 -9.94
CA GLU A 140 -6.51 5.29 -10.76
C GLU A 140 -5.64 4.03 -10.81
N ALA A 141 -5.39 3.39 -9.66
CA ALA A 141 -4.64 2.14 -9.56
C ALA A 141 -5.30 1.02 -10.38
N LEU A 142 -6.63 0.85 -10.27
CA LEU A 142 -7.38 -0.15 -11.03
C LEU A 142 -7.33 0.10 -12.54
N MET A 143 -7.42 1.36 -12.96
CA MET A 143 -7.28 1.75 -14.36
C MET A 143 -5.87 1.42 -14.88
N LEU A 144 -4.84 1.76 -14.11
CA LEU A 144 -3.45 1.46 -14.44
C LEU A 144 -3.22 -0.04 -14.59
N VAL A 145 -3.52 -0.84 -13.56
CA VAL A 145 -3.21 -2.28 -13.57
C VAL A 145 -3.98 -3.03 -14.64
N THR A 146 -5.21 -2.60 -14.95
CA THR A 146 -5.98 -3.15 -16.07
C THR A 146 -5.30 -2.84 -17.40
N ALA A 147 -4.85 -1.61 -17.61
CA ALA A 147 -4.10 -1.24 -18.80
C ALA A 147 -2.80 -2.06 -18.94
N ARG A 148 -2.10 -2.34 -17.83
CA ARG A 148 -0.88 -3.18 -17.81
C ARG A 148 -1.15 -4.62 -18.28
N ILE A 149 -2.28 -5.21 -17.90
CA ILE A 149 -2.72 -6.51 -18.43
C ILE A 149 -3.04 -6.37 -19.93
N ALA A 150 -3.83 -5.36 -20.29
CA ALA A 150 -4.29 -5.14 -21.65
C ALA A 150 -3.14 -4.93 -22.65
N VAL A 151 -2.06 -4.25 -22.27
CA VAL A 151 -0.88 -4.08 -23.15
C VAL A 151 0.08 -5.27 -23.15
N GLY A 152 -0.26 -6.36 -22.46
CA GLY A 152 0.48 -7.62 -22.45
C GLY A 152 1.64 -7.71 -21.44
N LEU A 153 1.76 -6.77 -20.49
CA LEU A 153 2.90 -6.70 -19.58
C LEU A 153 2.79 -7.61 -18.35
N HIS A 154 1.58 -7.90 -17.89
CA HIS A 154 1.31 -8.66 -16.66
C HIS A 154 0.08 -9.56 -16.80
N TYR A 155 0.08 -10.67 -16.05
CA TYR A 155 -1.11 -11.48 -15.82
C TYR A 155 -1.99 -10.86 -14.72
N PRO A 156 -3.30 -11.18 -14.66
CA PRO A 156 -4.16 -10.80 -13.54
C PRO A 156 -3.60 -11.19 -12.18
N SER A 157 -3.05 -12.40 -12.03
CA SER A 157 -2.42 -12.82 -10.76
C SER A 157 -1.17 -12.03 -10.38
N ASP A 158 -0.43 -11.43 -11.33
CA ASP A 158 0.68 -10.51 -11.01
C ASP A 158 0.17 -9.24 -10.30
N ILE A 159 -1.02 -8.78 -10.69
CA ILE A 159 -1.69 -7.63 -10.09
C ILE A 159 -2.19 -7.96 -8.68
N VAL A 160 -2.80 -9.14 -8.52
CA VAL A 160 -3.25 -9.65 -7.21
C VAL A 160 -2.05 -9.84 -6.27
N GLY A 161 -0.94 -10.39 -6.76
CA GLY A 161 0.31 -10.49 -6.02
C GLY A 161 0.82 -9.12 -5.56
N GLY A 162 0.80 -8.12 -6.44
CA GLY A 162 1.17 -6.75 -6.08
C GLY A 162 0.27 -6.12 -5.02
N LEU A 163 -1.05 -6.39 -5.05
CA LEU A 163 -1.98 -5.97 -3.99
C LEU A 163 -1.61 -6.59 -2.64
N PHE A 164 -1.31 -7.90 -2.60
CA PHE A 164 -0.89 -8.57 -1.37
C PHE A 164 0.41 -8.00 -0.82
N VAL A 165 1.41 -7.77 -1.68
CA VAL A 165 2.66 -7.14 -1.25
C VAL A 165 2.41 -5.72 -0.73
N ALA A 166 1.54 -4.95 -1.38
CA ALA A 166 1.18 -3.61 -0.93
C ALA A 166 0.54 -3.63 0.46
N LEU A 167 -0.42 -4.53 0.70
CA LEU A 167 -1.07 -4.69 1.99
C LEU A 167 -0.07 -5.02 3.12
N ILE A 168 0.82 -5.99 2.88
CA ILE A 168 1.88 -6.37 3.83
C ILE A 168 2.78 -5.17 4.12
N SER A 169 3.19 -4.47 3.07
CA SER A 169 4.14 -3.35 3.16
C SER A 169 3.55 -2.14 3.87
N VAL A 170 2.30 -1.79 3.59
CA VAL A 170 1.58 -0.71 4.28
C VAL A 170 1.33 -1.09 5.74
N GLY A 171 1.01 -2.34 6.03
CA GLY A 171 0.88 -2.83 7.41
C GLY A 171 2.20 -2.67 8.18
N ALA A 172 3.30 -3.20 7.64
CA ALA A 172 4.65 -3.10 8.21
C ALA A 172 5.08 -1.63 8.43
N ALA A 173 4.90 -0.78 7.41
CA ALA A 173 5.22 0.64 7.48
C ALA A 173 4.38 1.36 8.53
N SER A 174 3.08 1.06 8.62
CA SER A 174 2.18 1.66 9.62
C SER A 174 2.62 1.34 11.04
N ILE A 175 3.08 0.10 11.29
CA ILE A 175 3.61 -0.33 12.60
C ILE A 175 4.90 0.41 12.91
N ALA A 176 5.83 0.46 11.95
CA ALA A 176 7.12 1.12 12.10
C ALA A 176 6.96 2.62 12.35
N ALA A 177 6.12 3.30 11.56
CA ALA A 177 5.79 4.71 11.73
C ALA A 177 5.24 4.96 13.13
N SER A 178 4.32 4.12 13.60
CA SER A 178 3.72 4.24 14.94
C SER A 178 4.71 4.03 16.07
N ALA A 179 5.64 3.09 15.93
CA ALA A 179 6.66 2.82 16.93
C ALA A 179 7.68 3.98 17.00
N ALA A 180 8.13 4.47 15.85
CA ALA A 180 9.01 5.64 15.75
C ALA A 180 8.34 6.87 16.38
N SER A 181 7.06 7.02 16.11
CA SER A 181 6.22 8.07 16.65
C SER A 181 6.11 8.07 18.17
N VAL A 182 5.82 6.91 18.78
CA VAL A 182 5.80 6.79 20.24
C VAL A 182 7.17 7.11 20.83
N ARG A 183 8.27 6.66 20.20
CA ARG A 183 9.64 6.95 20.65
C ARG A 183 9.98 8.44 20.56
N LEU A 184 9.61 9.11 19.48
CA LEU A 184 9.81 10.54 19.32
C LEU A 184 9.01 11.31 20.38
N ALA A 185 7.75 10.94 20.61
CA ALA A 185 6.90 11.57 21.62
C ALA A 185 7.46 11.43 23.04
N THR A 186 8.07 10.30 23.39
CA THR A 186 8.63 10.05 24.73
C THR A 186 10.02 10.64 24.94
N SER A 187 10.78 10.88 23.87
CA SER A 187 12.14 11.45 23.92
C SER A 187 12.19 12.96 23.68
N MET A 188 11.06 13.58 23.30
CA MET A 188 11.01 14.99 22.91
C MET A 188 11.26 15.94 24.10
N PRO A 189 12.22 16.88 23.98
CA PRO A 189 12.40 17.95 24.97
C PRO A 189 11.13 18.79 25.12
N ARG A 190 10.83 19.24 26.35
CA ARG A 190 9.64 20.08 26.64
C ARG A 190 9.56 21.35 25.79
N SER A 191 10.71 21.92 25.43
CA SER A 191 10.83 23.11 24.57
C SER A 191 10.29 22.89 23.16
N ILE A 192 10.34 21.65 22.65
CA ILE A 192 9.82 21.25 21.35
C ILE A 192 8.39 20.74 21.48
N ALA A 193 8.09 19.96 22.53
CA ALA A 193 6.78 19.37 22.76
C ALA A 193 5.64 20.39 22.83
N GLN A 194 5.90 21.60 23.35
CA GLN A 194 4.92 22.70 23.39
C GLN A 194 4.49 23.22 22.00
N HIS A 195 5.25 22.93 20.95
CA HIS A 195 4.95 23.32 19.57
C HIS A 195 4.24 22.21 18.77
N VAL A 196 4.12 21.00 19.34
CA VAL A 196 3.46 19.85 18.70
C VAL A 196 2.02 19.75 19.21
N ARG A 197 1.03 19.82 18.31
CA ARG A 197 -0.38 19.62 18.67
C ARG A 197 -0.77 18.16 18.44
N TRP A 198 -1.24 17.51 19.50
CA TRP A 198 -1.88 16.21 19.46
C TRP A 198 -3.40 16.41 19.47
N ASP A 199 -4.09 16.26 18.34
CA ASP A 199 -5.56 16.32 18.29
C ASP A 199 -6.15 14.96 18.73
N SER A 200 -7.24 14.96 19.48
CA SER A 200 -8.00 13.75 19.80
C SER A 200 -8.55 13.06 18.54
N ARG A 201 -8.76 13.84 17.46
CA ARG A 201 -9.10 13.31 16.13
C ARG A 201 -7.92 12.56 15.49
N ASP A 202 -6.69 13.00 15.70
CA ASP A 202 -5.49 12.28 15.23
C ASP A 202 -5.41 10.92 15.92
N CYS A 203 -5.73 10.83 17.21
CA CYS A 203 -5.75 9.57 17.97
C CYS A 203 -6.87 8.61 17.53
N GLN A 204 -8.05 9.12 17.17
CA GLN A 204 -9.18 8.32 16.72
C GLN A 204 -9.03 7.87 15.26
N ALA A 205 -8.54 8.74 14.36
CA ALA A 205 -8.17 8.37 12.99
C ALA A 205 -7.02 7.36 12.97
N PHE A 206 -6.06 7.48 13.89
CA PHE A 206 -4.97 6.52 14.09
C PHE A 206 -5.46 5.14 14.54
N ALA A 207 -6.39 5.07 15.49
CA ALA A 207 -6.98 3.80 15.91
C ALA A 207 -7.90 3.21 14.82
N GLY A 208 -8.76 4.03 14.22
CA GLY A 208 -9.70 3.59 13.18
C GLY A 208 -9.05 3.20 11.85
N GLY A 209 -8.06 3.97 11.38
CA GLY A 209 -7.35 3.70 10.13
C GLY A 209 -6.49 2.44 10.20
N LYS A 210 -5.84 2.18 11.34
CA LYS A 210 -5.12 0.92 11.57
C LYS A 210 -6.06 -0.27 11.67
N MET A 211 -7.21 -0.11 12.32
CA MET A 211 -8.25 -1.14 12.37
C MET A 211 -8.85 -1.39 10.98
N ALA A 212 -8.94 -0.39 10.10
CA ALA A 212 -9.43 -0.56 8.72
C ALA A 212 -8.40 -1.26 7.81
N VAL A 213 -7.12 -0.86 7.86
CA VAL A 213 -6.03 -1.58 7.16
C VAL A 213 -5.91 -3.02 7.69
N PHE A 214 -6.09 -3.21 9.00
CA PHE A 214 -6.18 -4.53 9.62
C PHE A 214 -7.42 -5.32 9.15
N SER A 215 -8.60 -4.72 9.06
CA SER A 215 -9.79 -5.37 8.49
C SER A 215 -9.61 -5.73 7.02
N LEU A 216 -8.81 -4.98 6.26
CA LEU A 216 -8.43 -5.34 4.89
C LEU A 216 -7.43 -6.50 4.86
N LEU A 217 -6.43 -6.49 5.75
CA LEU A 217 -5.43 -7.57 5.88
C LEU A 217 -6.03 -8.89 6.40
N VAL A 218 -6.97 -8.81 7.35
CA VAL A 218 -7.60 -9.95 8.05
C VAL A 218 -8.94 -10.34 7.45
N GLY A 219 -9.61 -9.45 6.70
CA GLY A 219 -10.86 -9.73 5.99
C GLY A 219 -10.67 -10.32 4.59
N MET A 220 -9.44 -10.39 4.08
CA MET A 220 -9.11 -11.03 2.81
C MET A 220 -9.16 -12.58 2.73
N PRO A 221 -9.36 -13.37 3.81
CA PRO A 221 -9.67 -14.79 3.67
C PRO A 221 -10.97 -15.05 2.91
N LEU A 222 -11.93 -14.11 2.93
CA LEU A 222 -13.23 -14.29 2.26
C LEU A 222 -13.14 -14.21 0.72
N VAL A 223 -12.11 -13.57 0.18
CA VAL A 223 -11.91 -13.43 -1.28
C VAL A 223 -11.18 -14.65 -1.85
N LEU A 224 -10.35 -15.32 -1.04
CA LEU A 224 -9.64 -16.53 -1.44
C LEU A 224 -10.52 -17.79 -1.35
N GLU A 225 -11.50 -17.80 -0.46
CA GLU A 225 -12.47 -18.91 -0.31
C GLU A 225 -13.41 -19.04 -1.53
N VAL A 226 -13.66 -17.95 -2.26
CA VAL A 226 -14.46 -17.94 -3.49
C VAL A 226 -13.62 -18.30 -4.73
N ALA A 227 -12.29 -18.20 -4.65
CA ALA A 227 -11.39 -18.41 -5.79
C ALA A 227 -10.68 -19.78 -5.79
N ALA A 228 -10.62 -20.49 -4.65
CA ALA A 228 -9.95 -21.78 -4.54
C ALA A 228 -10.98 -22.90 -4.32
N GLY A 229 -11.32 -23.61 -5.40
CA GLY A 229 -11.87 -24.95 -5.30
C GLY A 229 -10.93 -25.90 -4.55
N PRO A 230 -11.43 -27.05 -4.07
CA PRO A 230 -10.83 -27.77 -2.96
C PRO A 230 -9.55 -28.47 -3.38
N MET A 231 -8.43 -28.08 -2.79
CA MET A 231 -7.31 -28.99 -2.57
C MET A 231 -6.71 -28.74 -1.19
N HIS A 232 -6.82 -29.76 -0.36
CA HIS A 232 -6.10 -29.97 0.89
C HIS A 232 -4.63 -29.54 0.78
N VAL A 233 -4.18 -28.59 1.61
CA VAL A 233 -3.12 -28.71 2.64
C VAL A 233 -3.14 -27.43 3.49
N GLU A 234 -3.27 -27.56 4.81
CA GLU A 234 -3.18 -26.48 5.81
C GLU A 234 -1.85 -25.72 5.81
N PRO A 235 -1.87 -24.42 6.17
CA PRO A 235 -1.03 -23.95 7.30
C PRO A 235 -1.76 -22.92 8.18
N GLU A 236 -2.76 -23.34 8.95
CA GLU A 236 -3.59 -22.41 9.75
C GLU A 236 -2.83 -21.91 11.00
N TRP A 237 -1.93 -22.74 11.55
CA TRP A 237 -1.20 -22.44 12.79
C TRP A 237 -0.15 -21.32 12.65
N ILE A 238 0.51 -21.19 11.49
CA ILE A 238 1.49 -20.11 11.26
C ILE A 238 0.78 -18.76 11.22
N GLN A 239 -0.42 -18.71 10.63
CA GLN A 239 -1.25 -17.50 10.59
C GLN A 239 -1.72 -17.13 12.00
N ILE A 240 -2.16 -18.10 12.80
CA ILE A 240 -2.58 -17.87 14.20
C ILE A 240 -1.41 -17.37 15.06
N VAL A 241 -0.21 -17.96 14.95
CA VAL A 241 0.96 -17.55 15.74
C VAL A 241 1.43 -16.15 15.35
N LEU A 242 1.42 -15.79 14.06
CA LEU A 242 1.74 -14.43 13.59
C LEU A 242 0.67 -13.41 14.02
N LEU A 243 -0.61 -13.78 13.98
CA LEU A 243 -1.73 -12.95 14.44
C LEU A 243 -1.67 -12.69 15.96
N MET A 244 -1.36 -13.72 16.76
CA MET A 244 -1.21 -13.59 18.21
C MET A 244 0.03 -12.77 18.58
N GLY A 245 1.16 -12.98 17.91
CA GLY A 245 2.37 -12.17 18.11
C GLY A 245 2.14 -10.70 17.76
N PHE A 246 1.34 -10.43 16.73
CA PHE A 246 1.00 -9.09 16.30
C PHE A 246 0.01 -8.38 17.23
N ALA A 247 -1.06 -9.06 17.66
CA ALA A 247 -2.03 -8.54 18.63
C ALA A 247 -1.38 -8.23 19.99
N PHE A 248 -0.38 -9.02 20.39
CA PHE A 248 0.39 -8.80 21.61
C PHE A 248 1.25 -7.53 21.51
N ALA A 249 1.95 -7.32 20.39
CA ALA A 249 2.76 -6.12 20.15
C ALA A 249 1.90 -4.83 20.14
N GLN A 250 0.71 -4.88 19.53
CA GLN A 250 -0.23 -3.76 19.52
C GLN A 250 -0.81 -3.44 20.91
N THR A 251 -1.11 -4.48 21.70
CA THR A 251 -1.60 -4.32 23.07
C THR A 251 -0.55 -3.67 23.97
N ILE A 252 0.72 -4.06 23.84
CA ILE A 252 1.83 -3.45 24.57
C ILE A 252 2.02 -1.98 24.17
N ALA A 253 1.97 -1.67 22.86
CA ALA A 253 2.06 -0.29 22.38
C ALA A 253 0.90 0.58 22.88
N PHE A 254 -0.32 0.06 22.86
CA PHE A 254 -1.52 0.74 23.36
C PHE A 254 -1.49 0.97 24.87
N LEU A 255 -1.07 -0.02 25.66
CA LEU A 255 -0.94 0.09 27.12
C LEU A 255 0.19 1.03 27.52
N GLY A 256 1.33 0.99 26.82
CA GLY A 256 2.43 1.94 26.98
C GLY A 256 1.99 3.38 26.72
N TYR A 257 1.23 3.59 25.65
CA TYR A 257 0.64 4.88 25.31
C TYR A 257 -0.37 5.37 26.35
N ARG A 258 -1.31 4.53 26.81
CA ARG A 258 -2.27 4.92 27.87
C ARG A 258 -1.58 5.29 29.18
N ARG A 259 -0.51 4.58 29.55
CA ARG A 259 0.30 4.94 30.73
C ARG A 259 0.99 6.30 30.56
N TRP A 260 1.51 6.58 29.37
CA TRP A 260 2.12 7.88 29.06
C TRP A 260 1.11 9.03 29.11
N VAL A 261 -0.08 8.88 28.49
CA VAL A 261 -1.15 9.90 28.53
C VAL A 261 -1.62 10.18 29.95
N ARG A 262 -1.77 9.14 30.79
CA ARG A 262 -2.13 9.32 32.20
C ARG A 262 -1.05 10.08 32.99
N ARG A 263 0.23 9.79 32.72
CA ARG A 263 1.36 10.50 33.34
C ARG A 263 1.47 11.95 32.85
N GLY A 264 1.19 12.21 31.57
CA GLY A 264 1.15 13.56 30.99
C GLY A 264 0.03 14.42 31.58
N ARG A 265 -1.18 13.88 31.73
CA ARG A 265 -2.31 14.58 32.39
C ARG A 265 -2.08 14.85 33.87
N ALA A 266 -1.32 13.99 34.57
CA ALA A 266 -0.96 14.21 35.98
C ALA A 266 0.07 15.34 36.19
N SER A 267 0.70 15.85 35.12
CA SER A 267 1.77 16.85 35.18
C SER A 267 1.42 18.22 34.58
N VAL A 268 0.17 18.42 34.13
CA VAL A 268 -0.33 19.75 33.72
C VAL A 268 -1.06 20.34 34.93
N PRO A 269 -0.50 21.34 35.62
CA PRO A 269 -1.23 22.03 36.67
C PRO A 269 -2.47 22.66 36.05
N ALA A 270 -3.64 22.43 36.64
CA ALA A 270 -4.83 23.19 36.31
C ALA A 270 -4.51 24.67 36.50
N ARG A 271 -4.58 25.45 35.42
CA ARG A 271 -4.61 26.90 35.46
C ARG A 271 -6.06 27.35 35.47
#